data_AF-A0A942AS85-F1
#
_entry.id   AF-A0A942AS85-F1
#
_cell.length_a   1.000
_cell.length_b   1.000
_cell.length_c   1.000
_cell.angle_alpha   90.00
_cell.angle_beta   90.00
_cell.angle_gamma   90.00
#
_symmetry.space_group_name_H-M   'P 1'
#
loop_
_entity.id
_entity.type
_entity.pdbx_description
1 polymer ?
#
loop_
_entity_poly.entity_id
_entity_poly.type
_entity_poly.pdbx_seq_one_letter_code
_entity_poly.pdbx_strand_id
1 'polypeptide(L)'
;MSVQTSPLTLGTEKIGKLLIHYSLPAIVAMTASSLYNMMDSIFIGHGVGHLAIAGLAITLPFMNIAAAFGSLVGVGASTLVSMKMGQKDLKSATDILGNVILLNLLIGSLFTLTSLCFLDPILRFFGASDATLPYARDYMKVILWGNIITHVYMGLNEVVRASGYPQKAMLATLFAVVINGVLNALFIFALDMGIQGAALGTITAQFLALCGILFHFFNPKSFIHFQRGIFNMKRKLVFGMLAIGLSPFLMNLCSCMVVILINNGLKNHGGDMAIGAFGIVNRISFLFIMIIMGFNQGMQPNAVYNYGASQLDRVVKILRYTIECA
;
A
#
# COMPACT_ATOMS: atom_id res chain seq x y z
N MET A 1 10.63 -1.55 29.80
CA MET A 1 11.56 -2.55 29.22
C MET A 1 11.43 -2.50 27.69
N SER A 2 12.32 -1.79 27.02
CA SER A 2 12.36 -1.70 25.56
C SER A 2 12.83 -3.03 24.99
N VAL A 3 11.90 -3.82 24.44
CA VAL A 3 12.24 -4.97 23.59
C VAL A 3 13.04 -4.41 22.42
N GLN A 4 14.37 -4.54 22.46
CA GLN A 4 15.19 -4.37 21.27
C GLN A 4 14.79 -5.47 20.30
N THR A 5 13.91 -5.12 19.37
CA THR A 5 13.47 -5.94 18.23
C THR A 5 14.68 -6.16 17.31
N SER A 6 15.56 -7.07 17.71
CA SER A 6 16.50 -7.69 16.78
C SER A 6 15.69 -8.68 15.94
N PRO A 7 15.76 -8.67 14.61
CA PRO A 7 15.07 -9.66 13.78
C PRO A 7 15.49 -11.12 14.05
N LEU A 8 16.51 -11.35 14.88
CA LEU A 8 16.80 -12.67 15.47
C LEU A 8 15.67 -13.20 16.38
N THR A 9 14.79 -12.33 16.92
CA THR A 9 13.62 -12.74 17.71
C THR A 9 12.54 -13.43 16.86
N LEU A 10 12.46 -13.11 15.56
CA LEU A 10 11.57 -13.78 14.59
C LEU A 10 11.81 -15.30 14.55
N GLY A 11 13.07 -15.71 14.77
CA GLY A 11 13.51 -17.10 14.77
C GLY A 11 13.49 -17.79 16.14
N THR A 12 13.15 -17.11 17.23
CA THR A 12 13.27 -17.70 18.59
C THR A 12 12.07 -17.47 19.50
N GLU A 13 11.25 -16.44 19.25
CA GLU A 13 10.16 -16.05 20.14
C GLU A 13 8.87 -16.88 19.95
N LYS A 14 7.99 -16.89 20.96
CA LYS A 14 6.72 -17.64 20.89
C LYS A 14 5.84 -17.12 19.74
N ILE A 15 5.37 -18.03 18.90
CA ILE A 15 4.62 -17.72 17.66
C ILE A 15 3.43 -16.81 17.92
N GLY A 16 2.60 -17.09 18.93
CA GLY A 16 1.43 -16.26 19.24
C GLY A 16 1.79 -14.81 19.63
N LYS A 17 2.87 -14.62 20.41
CA LYS A 17 3.34 -13.28 20.79
C LYS A 17 3.88 -12.52 19.57
N LEU A 18 4.62 -13.21 18.72
CA LEU A 18 5.18 -12.66 17.49
C LEU A 18 4.07 -12.24 16.51
N LEU A 19 3.05 -13.08 16.36
CA LEU A 19 1.90 -12.82 15.51
C LEU A 19 1.12 -11.61 16.02
N ILE A 20 0.82 -11.51 17.31
CA ILE A 20 0.15 -10.33 17.88
C ILE A 20 1.00 -9.06 17.69
N HIS A 21 2.31 -9.14 17.93
CA HIS A 21 3.22 -7.99 17.79
C HIS A 21 3.28 -7.46 16.34
N TYR A 22 3.08 -8.32 15.35
CA TYR A 22 3.10 -7.93 13.93
C TYR A 22 1.71 -7.61 13.37
N SER A 23 0.70 -8.41 13.71
CA SER A 23 -0.67 -8.27 13.21
C SER A 23 -1.38 -7.08 13.83
N LEU A 24 -1.22 -6.80 15.13
CA LEU A 24 -1.93 -5.67 15.75
C LEU A 24 -1.53 -4.32 15.12
N PRO A 25 -0.24 -3.99 14.93
CA PRO A 25 0.14 -2.78 14.22
C PRO A 25 -0.33 -2.74 12.76
N ALA A 26 -0.37 -3.88 12.07
CA ALA A 26 -0.85 -3.98 10.70
C ALA A 26 -2.36 -3.74 10.60
N ILE A 27 -3.16 -4.31 11.52
CA ILE A 27 -4.60 -4.08 11.63
C ILE A 27 -4.85 -2.59 11.87
N VAL A 28 -4.17 -1.98 12.85
CA VAL A 28 -4.30 -0.54 13.14
C VAL A 28 -3.96 0.31 11.91
N ALA A 29 -2.88 -0.02 11.19
CA ALA A 29 -2.49 0.69 9.97
C ALA A 29 -3.52 0.53 8.83
N MET A 30 -4.05 -0.68 8.63
CA MET A 30 -5.07 -0.97 7.61
C MET A 30 -6.40 -0.26 7.91
N THR A 31 -6.86 -0.31 9.17
CA THR A 31 -8.05 0.41 9.62
C THR A 31 -7.88 1.92 9.49
N ALA A 32 -6.73 2.47 9.88
CA ALA A 32 -6.44 3.89 9.71
C ALA A 32 -6.42 4.32 8.23
N SER A 33 -5.86 3.49 7.35
CA SER A 33 -5.91 3.72 5.90
C SER A 33 -7.34 3.73 5.37
N SER A 34 -8.22 2.84 5.86
CA SER A 34 -9.63 2.84 5.50
C SER A 34 -10.35 4.12 5.97
N LEU A 35 -10.09 4.57 7.21
CA LEU A 35 -10.62 5.84 7.72
C LEU A 35 -10.16 7.03 6.88
N TYR A 36 -8.89 7.05 6.47
CA TYR A 36 -8.34 8.06 5.57
C TYR A 36 -9.13 8.14 4.24
N ASN A 37 -9.37 7.01 3.58
CA ASN A 37 -10.16 6.98 2.33
C ASN A 37 -11.59 7.50 2.53
N MET A 38 -12.17 7.25 3.70
CA MET A 38 -13.51 7.74 4.05
C MET A 38 -13.50 9.25 4.32
N MET A 39 -12.51 9.77 5.05
CA MET A 39 -12.33 11.20 5.30
C MET A 39 -12.13 11.98 4.00
N ASP A 40 -11.30 11.49 3.07
CA ASP A 40 -11.10 12.13 1.76
C ASP A 40 -12.42 12.26 1.00
N SER A 41 -13.22 11.20 0.97
CA SER A 41 -14.52 11.21 0.32
C SER A 41 -15.48 12.23 0.96
N ILE A 42 -15.47 12.34 2.30
CA ILE A 42 -16.32 13.28 3.05
C ILE A 42 -15.89 14.73 2.78
N PHE A 43 -14.59 15.03 2.82
CA PHE A 43 -14.07 16.37 2.60
C PHE A 43 -14.28 16.84 1.16
N ILE A 44 -14.01 15.99 0.18
CA ILE A 44 -14.28 16.30 -1.24
C ILE A 44 -15.78 16.50 -1.45
N GLY A 45 -16.63 15.68 -0.83
CA GLY A 45 -18.06 15.79 -0.95
C GLY A 45 -18.67 17.06 -0.39
N HIS A 46 -18.24 17.49 0.79
CA HIS A 46 -18.75 18.70 1.43
C HIS A 46 -18.08 19.97 0.92
N GLY A 47 -16.79 19.94 0.61
CA GLY A 47 -16.03 21.12 0.23
C GLY A 47 -16.06 21.46 -1.27
N VAL A 48 -16.26 20.47 -2.14
CA VAL A 48 -16.22 20.68 -3.61
C VAL A 48 -17.56 20.35 -4.27
N GLY A 49 -18.23 19.30 -3.78
CA GLY A 49 -19.57 18.93 -4.21
C GLY A 49 -19.67 17.58 -4.92
N HIS A 50 -20.89 17.23 -5.31
CA HIS A 50 -21.24 15.89 -5.80
C HIS A 50 -20.53 15.49 -7.12
N LEU A 51 -20.27 16.45 -8.03
CA LEU A 51 -19.54 16.19 -9.28
C LEU A 51 -18.07 15.79 -9.02
N ALA A 52 -17.45 16.33 -7.97
CA ALA A 52 -16.10 15.97 -7.58
C ALA A 52 -16.04 14.55 -6.99
N ILE A 53 -17.05 14.14 -6.21
CA ILE A 53 -17.17 12.75 -5.74
C ILE A 53 -17.33 11.79 -6.92
N ALA A 54 -18.18 12.13 -7.90
CA ALA A 54 -18.36 11.33 -9.10
C ALA A 54 -17.04 11.22 -9.89
N GLY A 55 -16.32 12.34 -10.07
CA GLY A 55 -14.99 12.37 -10.67
C GLY A 55 -14.00 11.47 -9.93
N LEU A 56 -13.92 11.56 -8.60
CA LEU A 56 -13.09 10.70 -7.76
C LEU A 56 -13.43 9.22 -7.94
N ALA A 57 -14.71 8.86 -7.94
CA ALA A 57 -15.15 7.47 -8.09
C ALA A 57 -14.68 6.85 -9.41
N ILE A 58 -14.69 7.61 -10.51
CA ILE A 58 -14.19 7.18 -11.82
C ILE A 58 -12.67 6.92 -11.80
N THR A 59 -11.93 7.61 -10.92
CA THR A 59 -10.48 7.44 -10.81
C THR A 59 -10.06 6.23 -9.97
N LEU A 60 -10.96 5.67 -9.15
CA LEU A 60 -10.64 4.57 -8.23
C LEU A 60 -10.10 3.30 -8.93
N PRO A 61 -10.70 2.79 -10.03
CA PRO A 61 -10.15 1.63 -10.73
C PRO A 61 -8.72 1.87 -11.23
N PHE A 62 -8.45 3.10 -11.70
CA PHE A 62 -7.14 3.49 -12.17
C PHE A 62 -6.12 3.58 -11.01
N MET A 63 -6.53 4.13 -9.86
CA MET A 63 -5.71 4.11 -8.64
C MET A 63 -5.41 2.68 -8.16
N ASN A 64 -6.35 1.75 -8.28
CA ASN A 64 -6.12 0.34 -7.94
C ASN A 64 -5.08 -0.33 -8.84
N ILE A 65 -5.06 0.01 -10.13
CA ILE A 65 -4.00 -0.45 -11.05
C ILE A 65 -2.64 0.11 -10.60
N ALA A 66 -2.57 1.40 -10.26
CA ALA A 66 -1.35 2.00 -9.72
C ALA A 66 -0.90 1.29 -8.42
N ALA A 67 -1.84 1.01 -7.52
CA ALA A 67 -1.57 0.26 -6.30
C ALA A 67 -1.10 -1.19 -6.57
N ALA A 68 -1.58 -1.83 -7.64
CA ALA A 68 -1.13 -3.16 -8.05
C ALA A 68 0.37 -3.13 -8.43
N PHE A 69 0.83 -2.11 -9.17
CA PHE A 69 2.26 -1.92 -9.46
C PHE A 69 3.08 -1.63 -8.19
N GLY A 70 2.55 -0.85 -7.25
CA GLY A 70 3.16 -0.66 -5.94
C GLY A 70 3.30 -1.97 -5.17
N SER A 71 2.25 -2.80 -5.18
CA SER A 71 2.23 -4.11 -4.54
C SER A 71 3.21 -5.10 -5.19
N LEU A 72 3.39 -5.05 -6.51
CA LEU A 72 4.35 -5.88 -7.25
C LEU A 72 5.76 -5.71 -6.70
N VAL A 73 6.19 -4.48 -6.43
CA VAL A 73 7.52 -4.21 -5.89
C VAL A 73 7.55 -4.38 -4.37
N GLY A 74 6.58 -3.80 -3.65
CA GLY A 74 6.56 -3.77 -2.19
C GLY A 74 6.43 -5.15 -1.53
N VAL A 75 5.45 -5.95 -1.97
CA VAL A 75 5.22 -7.30 -1.43
C VAL A 75 6.33 -8.26 -1.85
N GLY A 76 6.80 -8.15 -3.09
CA GLY A 76 7.94 -8.94 -3.58
C GLY A 76 9.22 -8.67 -2.79
N ALA A 77 9.50 -7.40 -2.53
CA ALA A 77 10.68 -7.00 -1.78
C ALA A 77 10.64 -7.36 -0.30
N SER A 78 9.54 -7.07 0.39
CA SER A 78 9.36 -7.42 1.81
C SER A 78 9.48 -8.93 2.04
N THR A 79 8.93 -9.74 1.13
CA THR A 79 9.07 -11.20 1.15
C THR A 79 10.54 -11.60 0.99
N LEU A 80 11.22 -11.08 -0.03
CA LEU A 80 12.61 -11.45 -0.29
C LEU A 80 13.56 -10.98 0.83
N VAL A 81 13.32 -9.81 1.41
CA VAL A 81 14.04 -9.31 2.59
C VAL A 81 13.86 -10.25 3.78
N SER A 82 12.61 -10.60 4.13
CA SER A 82 12.32 -11.51 5.24
C SER A 82 13.00 -12.86 5.04
N MET A 83 12.96 -13.39 3.81
CA MET A 83 13.58 -14.67 3.47
C MET A 83 15.11 -14.61 3.60
N LYS A 84 15.74 -13.54 3.10
CA LYS A 84 17.19 -13.34 3.17
C LYS A 84 17.68 -13.14 4.58
N MET A 85 16.90 -12.46 5.42
CA MET A 85 17.18 -12.35 6.85
C MET A 85 17.11 -13.72 7.54
N GLY A 86 16.14 -14.56 7.22
CA GLY A 86 16.05 -15.94 7.72
C GLY A 86 17.25 -16.79 7.32
N GLN A 87 17.76 -16.59 6.09
CA GLN A 87 18.98 -17.22 5.57
C GLN A 87 20.28 -16.63 6.16
N LYS A 88 20.20 -15.61 7.02
CA LYS A 88 21.33 -14.84 7.56
C LYS A 88 22.17 -14.11 6.49
N ASP A 89 21.61 -13.92 5.29
CA ASP A 89 22.24 -13.22 4.16
C ASP A 89 21.87 -11.72 4.19
N LEU A 90 22.44 -11.00 5.15
CA LEU A 90 22.15 -9.58 5.39
C LEU A 90 22.63 -8.67 4.26
N LYS A 91 23.67 -9.09 3.54
CA LYS A 91 24.20 -8.36 2.39
C LYS A 91 23.17 -8.31 1.28
N SER A 92 22.60 -9.46 0.90
CA SER A 92 21.52 -9.51 -0.09
C SER A 92 20.27 -8.78 0.41
N ALA A 93 19.92 -8.87 1.70
CA ALA A 93 18.80 -8.11 2.27
C ALA A 93 18.98 -6.59 2.11
N THR A 94 20.20 -6.10 2.28
CA THR A 94 20.55 -4.68 2.10
C THR A 94 20.55 -4.28 0.62
N ASP A 95 21.06 -5.13 -0.26
CA ASP A 95 21.01 -4.90 -1.72
C ASP A 95 19.56 -4.80 -2.23
N ILE A 96 18.62 -5.51 -1.61
CA ILE A 96 17.20 -5.44 -1.97
C ILE A 96 16.66 -4.02 -1.74
N LEU A 97 17.05 -3.31 -0.67
CA LEU A 97 16.61 -1.92 -0.44
C LEU A 97 16.94 -0.99 -1.61
N GLY A 98 18.17 -1.08 -2.12
CA GLY A 98 18.60 -0.29 -3.28
C GLY A 98 17.78 -0.63 -4.52
N ASN A 99 17.55 -1.93 -4.77
CA ASN A 99 16.75 -2.39 -5.89
C ASN A 99 15.27 -1.95 -5.79
N VAL A 100 14.69 -1.91 -4.60
CA VAL A 100 13.31 -1.44 -4.37
C VAL A 100 13.13 0.00 -4.82
N ILE A 101 14.04 0.88 -4.41
CA ILE A 101 13.98 2.30 -4.79
C ILE A 101 14.12 2.45 -6.30
N LEU A 102 15.09 1.77 -6.90
CA LEU A 102 15.32 1.84 -8.35
C LEU A 102 14.15 1.27 -9.15
N LEU A 103 13.57 0.14 -8.73
CA LEU A 103 12.40 -0.45 -9.38
C LEU A 103 11.16 0.42 -9.23
N ASN A 104 10.89 0.96 -8.04
CA ASN A 104 9.76 1.85 -7.84
C ASN A 104 9.93 3.16 -8.63
N LEU A 105 11.16 3.67 -8.75
CA LEU A 105 11.44 4.84 -9.59
C LEU A 105 11.24 4.52 -11.08
N LEU A 106 11.69 3.36 -11.56
CA LEU A 106 11.52 2.94 -12.95
C LEU A 106 10.06 2.66 -13.29
N ILE A 107 9.39 1.78 -12.55
CA ILE A 107 7.99 1.40 -12.77
C ILE A 107 7.09 2.60 -12.52
N GLY A 108 7.30 3.35 -11.44
CA GLY A 108 6.55 4.54 -11.12
C GLY A 108 6.69 5.62 -12.20
N SER A 109 7.89 5.87 -12.71
CA SER A 109 8.11 6.85 -13.79
C SER A 109 7.48 6.39 -15.10
N LEU A 110 7.65 5.12 -15.48
CA LEU A 110 7.07 4.58 -16.72
C LEU A 110 5.54 4.62 -16.67
N PHE A 111 4.95 4.21 -15.54
CA PHE A 111 3.52 4.29 -15.32
C PHE A 111 3.03 5.74 -15.39
N THR A 112 3.68 6.65 -14.68
CA THR A 112 3.33 8.08 -14.67
C THR A 112 3.37 8.69 -16.07
N LEU A 113 4.46 8.47 -16.82
CA LEU A 113 4.64 9.01 -18.17
C LEU A 113 3.54 8.49 -19.12
N THR A 114 3.33 7.17 -19.12
CA THR A 114 2.33 6.52 -19.97
C THR A 114 0.93 7.01 -19.64
N SER A 115 0.60 7.09 -18.35
CA SER A 115 -0.73 7.50 -17.91
C SER A 115 -1.00 8.98 -18.12
N LEU A 116 0.00 9.86 -17.99
CA LEU A 116 -0.17 11.29 -18.29
C LEU A 116 -0.38 11.53 -19.79
N CYS A 117 0.32 10.78 -20.66
CA CYS A 117 0.13 10.88 -22.12
C CYS A 117 -1.28 10.47 -22.57
N PHE A 118 -1.90 9.50 -21.90
CA PHE A 118 -3.21 8.95 -22.26
C PHE A 118 -4.30 9.22 -21.22
N LEU A 119 -4.14 10.25 -20.39
CA LEU A 119 -4.99 10.45 -19.22
C LEU A 119 -6.48 10.59 -19.59
N ASP A 120 -6.81 11.49 -20.51
CA ASP A 120 -8.21 11.76 -20.87
C ASP A 120 -8.89 10.54 -21.53
N PRO A 121 -8.25 9.83 -22.49
CA PRO A 121 -8.77 8.55 -23.01
C PRO A 121 -8.97 7.49 -21.92
N ILE A 122 -8.02 7.34 -20.99
CA ILE A 122 -8.11 6.38 -19.89
C ILE A 122 -9.30 6.73 -18.98
N LEU A 123 -9.46 7.99 -18.61
CA LEU A 123 -10.57 8.44 -17.76
C LEU A 123 -11.91 8.25 -18.45
N ARG A 124 -12.01 8.53 -19.76
CA ARG A 124 -13.23 8.24 -20.54
C ARG A 124 -13.52 6.75 -20.64
N PHE A 125 -12.49 5.90 -20.78
CA PHE A 125 -12.63 4.44 -20.77
C PHE A 125 -13.21 3.93 -19.44
N PHE A 126 -12.83 4.54 -18.32
CA PHE A 126 -13.39 4.23 -16.99
C PHE A 126 -14.76 4.87 -16.72
N GLY A 127 -15.33 5.60 -17.69
CA GLY A 127 -16.69 6.14 -17.61
C GLY A 127 -16.80 7.63 -17.28
N ALA A 128 -15.74 8.42 -17.45
CA ALA A 128 -15.83 9.87 -17.28
C ALA A 128 -16.74 10.51 -18.33
N SER A 129 -17.80 11.17 -17.86
CA SER A 129 -18.62 12.11 -18.64
C SER A 129 -17.90 13.46 -18.81
N ASP A 130 -18.36 14.31 -19.74
CA ASP A 130 -17.77 15.65 -19.94
C ASP A 130 -17.89 16.55 -18.71
N ALA A 131 -18.89 16.32 -17.85
CA ALA A 131 -19.05 17.06 -16.59
C ALA A 131 -18.09 16.59 -15.47
N THR A 132 -17.73 15.31 -15.46
CA THR A 132 -16.88 14.70 -14.42
C THR A 132 -15.40 14.64 -14.82
N LEU A 133 -15.11 14.66 -16.12
CA LEU A 133 -13.76 14.56 -16.67
C LEU A 133 -12.81 15.63 -16.13
N PRO A 134 -13.19 16.92 -16.01
CA PRO A 134 -12.29 17.94 -15.47
C PRO A 134 -11.85 17.62 -14.04
N TYR A 135 -12.77 17.23 -13.16
CA TYR A 135 -12.47 16.86 -11.77
C TYR A 135 -11.58 15.62 -11.68
N ALA A 136 -11.90 14.56 -12.44
CA ALA A 136 -11.11 13.34 -12.48
C ALA A 136 -9.69 13.59 -13.01
N ARG A 137 -9.56 14.42 -14.05
CA ARG A 137 -8.29 14.79 -14.67
C ARG A 137 -7.41 15.58 -13.71
N ASP A 138 -7.99 16.57 -13.06
CA ASP A 138 -7.29 17.47 -12.15
C ASP A 138 -6.78 16.72 -10.92
N TYR A 139 -7.61 15.84 -10.35
CA TYR A 139 -7.19 14.94 -9.28
C TYR A 139 -6.07 14.00 -9.74
N MET A 140 -6.25 13.32 -10.87
CA MET A 140 -5.29 12.32 -11.34
C MET A 140 -3.96 12.90 -11.78
N LYS A 141 -3.93 14.09 -12.37
CA LYS A 141 -2.67 14.76 -12.72
C LYS A 141 -1.78 14.90 -11.50
N VAL A 142 -2.35 15.40 -10.40
CA VAL A 142 -1.61 15.60 -9.15
C VAL A 142 -1.13 14.25 -8.61
N ILE A 143 -2.04 13.26 -8.48
CA ILE A 143 -1.70 11.90 -8.01
C ILE A 143 -0.59 11.25 -8.86
N LEU A 144 -0.65 11.39 -10.19
CA LEU A 144 0.34 10.82 -11.10
C LEU A 144 1.71 11.49 -10.94
N TRP A 145 1.78 12.81 -10.81
CA TRP A 145 3.05 13.50 -10.53
C TRP A 145 3.68 13.06 -9.20
N GLY A 146 2.87 12.80 -8.18
CA GLY A 146 3.34 12.26 -6.90
C GLY A 146 3.47 10.74 -6.84
N ASN A 147 3.13 10.01 -7.91
CA ASN A 147 3.03 8.54 -7.88
C ASN A 147 4.35 7.86 -7.52
N ILE A 148 5.48 8.45 -7.91
CA ILE A 148 6.83 7.99 -7.52
C ILE A 148 6.98 8.01 -6.00
N ILE A 149 6.53 9.08 -5.34
CA ILE A 149 6.57 9.21 -3.88
C ILE A 149 5.71 8.13 -3.24
N THR A 150 4.49 7.92 -3.74
CA THR A 150 3.58 6.87 -3.27
C THR A 150 4.21 5.48 -3.37
N HIS A 151 4.80 5.15 -4.52
CA HIS A 151 5.41 3.84 -4.75
C HIS A 151 6.64 3.60 -3.86
N VAL A 152 7.53 4.58 -3.74
CA VAL A 152 8.71 4.46 -2.87
C VAL A 152 8.28 4.40 -1.40
N TYR A 153 7.31 5.21 -0.99
CA TYR A 153 6.72 5.16 0.35
C TYR A 153 6.17 3.78 0.68
N MET A 154 5.25 3.25 -0.15
CA MET A 154 4.64 1.94 0.08
C MET A 154 5.70 0.82 0.08
N GLY A 155 6.60 0.83 -0.91
CA GLY A 155 7.65 -0.18 -1.03
C GLY A 155 8.59 -0.21 0.17
N LEU A 156 9.07 0.96 0.61
CA LEU A 156 9.95 1.03 1.78
C LEU A 156 9.21 0.74 3.09
N ASN A 157 7.95 1.16 3.24
CA ASN A 157 7.14 0.88 4.43
C ASN A 157 6.95 -0.64 4.62
N GLU A 158 6.68 -1.38 3.53
CA GLU A 158 6.63 -2.85 3.56
C GLU A 158 7.97 -3.47 3.99
N VAL A 159 9.10 -2.91 3.56
CA VAL A 159 10.41 -3.40 3.97
C VAL A 159 10.73 -3.08 5.44
N VAL A 160 10.32 -1.91 5.96
CA VAL A 160 10.43 -1.59 7.40
C VAL A 160 9.66 -2.62 8.24
N ARG A 161 8.45 -2.96 7.79
CA ARG A 161 7.61 -3.99 8.42
C ARG A 161 8.33 -5.35 8.42
N ALA A 162 8.79 -5.78 7.26
CA ALA A 162 9.48 -7.06 7.06
C ALA A 162 10.80 -7.17 7.85
N SER A 163 11.51 -6.07 8.05
CA SER A 163 12.85 -6.04 8.66
C SER A 163 12.88 -6.05 10.19
N GLY A 164 11.74 -6.14 10.88
CA GLY A 164 11.72 -6.18 12.35
C GLY A 164 10.94 -5.05 13.02
N TYR A 165 10.45 -4.07 12.25
CA TYR A 165 9.93 -2.81 12.81
C TYR A 165 8.46 -2.54 12.44
N PRO A 166 7.50 -3.46 12.71
CA PRO A 166 6.09 -3.28 12.35
C PRO A 166 5.45 -2.05 13.06
N GLN A 167 5.91 -1.71 14.27
CA GLN A 167 5.46 -0.51 14.98
C GLN A 167 5.89 0.78 14.28
N LYS A 168 7.10 0.84 13.71
CA LYS A 168 7.55 2.01 12.95
C LYS A 168 6.79 2.16 11.64
N ALA A 169 6.54 1.04 10.95
CA ALA A 169 5.70 1.00 9.75
C ALA A 169 4.28 1.52 10.04
N MET A 170 3.67 1.07 11.16
CA MET A 170 2.38 1.57 11.62
C MET A 170 2.41 3.06 11.94
N LEU A 171 3.39 3.54 12.70
CA LEU A 171 3.52 4.96 13.05
C LEU A 171 3.67 5.84 11.80
N ALA A 172 4.42 5.39 10.78
CA ALA A 172 4.52 6.11 9.51
C ALA A 172 3.17 6.21 8.79
N THR A 173 2.39 5.12 8.76
CA THR A 173 1.04 5.13 8.18
C THR A 173 0.08 6.02 8.96
N LEU A 174 0.07 5.93 10.28
CA LEU A 174 -0.78 6.78 11.12
C LEU A 174 -0.42 8.26 10.96
N PHE A 175 0.88 8.57 10.92
CA PHE A 175 1.35 9.93 10.66
C PHE A 175 0.87 10.43 9.30
N ALA A 176 0.99 9.62 8.24
CA ALA A 176 0.47 9.98 6.92
C ALA A 176 -1.04 10.25 6.95
N VAL A 177 -1.82 9.40 7.62
CA VAL A 177 -3.28 9.55 7.73
C VAL A 177 -3.67 10.84 8.46
N VAL A 178 -3.02 11.12 9.60
CA VAL A 178 -3.32 12.32 10.39
C VAL A 178 -2.93 13.59 9.65
N ILE A 179 -1.72 13.64 9.09
CA ILE A 179 -1.24 14.80 8.33
C ILE A 179 -2.10 15.02 7.10
N ASN A 180 -2.48 13.95 6.39
CA ASN A 180 -3.38 14.07 5.27
C ASN A 180 -4.71 14.69 5.68
N GLY A 181 -5.36 14.21 6.74
CA GLY A 181 -6.66 14.76 7.18
C GLY A 181 -6.59 16.24 7.50
N VAL A 182 -5.50 16.69 8.15
CA VAL A 182 -5.24 18.10 8.44
C VAL A 182 -5.01 18.91 7.16
N LEU A 183 -4.17 18.41 6.26
CA LEU A 183 -3.87 19.08 4.99
C LEU A 183 -5.09 19.15 4.07
N ASN A 184 -5.92 18.12 4.05
CA ASN A 184 -7.14 18.10 3.25
C ASN A 184 -8.15 19.12 3.78
N ALA A 185 -8.32 19.22 5.10
CA ALA A 185 -9.15 20.28 5.68
C ALA A 185 -8.63 21.69 5.32
N LEU A 186 -7.31 21.88 5.35
CA LEU A 186 -6.69 23.17 5.02
C LEU A 186 -6.80 23.49 3.52
N PHE A 187 -6.44 22.56 2.64
CA PHE A 187 -6.42 22.78 1.19
C PHE A 187 -7.82 22.88 0.59
N ILE A 188 -8.79 22.10 1.10
CA ILE A 188 -10.16 22.13 0.59
C ILE A 188 -10.93 23.32 1.16
N PHE A 189 -10.94 23.53 2.48
CA PHE A 189 -11.83 24.53 3.09
C PHE A 189 -11.20 25.91 3.32
N ALA A 190 -9.88 25.99 3.51
CA ALA A 190 -9.24 27.28 3.79
C ALA A 190 -8.62 27.92 2.54
N LEU A 191 -8.15 27.10 1.59
CA LEU A 191 -7.51 27.58 0.36
C LEU A 191 -8.37 27.39 -0.91
N ASP A 192 -9.58 26.83 -0.79
CA ASP A 192 -10.50 26.56 -1.90
C ASP A 192 -9.86 25.87 -3.11
N MET A 193 -8.85 25.02 -2.88
CA MET A 193 -8.10 24.33 -3.95
C MET A 193 -8.88 23.16 -4.58
N GLY A 194 -10.14 22.97 -4.18
CA GLY A 194 -11.04 21.95 -4.70
C GLY A 194 -10.47 20.53 -4.58
N ILE A 195 -10.78 19.69 -5.58
CA ILE A 195 -10.35 18.29 -5.61
C ILE A 195 -8.83 18.13 -5.78
N GLN A 196 -8.16 19.11 -6.38
CA GLN A 196 -6.69 19.13 -6.51
C GLN A 196 -6.02 19.27 -5.15
N GLY A 197 -6.62 20.06 -4.25
CA GLY A 197 -6.18 20.20 -2.86
C GLY A 197 -6.12 18.86 -2.13
N ALA A 198 -7.14 18.00 -2.31
CA ALA A 198 -7.15 16.67 -1.71
C ALA A 198 -5.98 15.78 -2.20
N ALA A 199 -5.73 15.79 -3.51
CA ALA A 199 -4.61 15.04 -4.09
C ALA A 199 -3.24 15.53 -3.59
N LEU A 200 -3.08 16.85 -3.47
CA LEU A 200 -1.87 17.46 -2.92
C LEU A 200 -1.66 17.06 -1.47
N GLY A 201 -2.71 17.13 -0.63
CA GLY A 201 -2.64 16.72 0.77
C GLY A 201 -2.19 15.28 0.93
N THR A 202 -2.69 14.37 0.06
CA THR A 202 -2.26 12.97 0.01
C THR A 202 -0.79 12.81 -0.31
N ILE A 203 -0.29 13.46 -1.35
CA ILE A 203 1.11 13.34 -1.77
C ILE A 203 2.05 13.98 -0.75
N THR A 204 1.69 15.13 -0.21
CA THR A 204 2.49 15.80 0.83
C THR A 204 2.55 14.96 2.10
N ALA A 205 1.44 14.36 2.54
CA ALA A 205 1.44 13.47 3.70
C ALA A 205 2.31 12.22 3.48
N GLN A 206 2.20 11.59 2.31
CA GLN A 206 3.04 10.45 1.94
C GLN A 206 4.52 10.83 1.82
N PHE A 207 4.83 12.02 1.30
CA PHE A 207 6.19 12.54 1.23
C PHE A 207 6.80 12.72 2.62
N LEU A 208 6.06 13.34 3.55
CA LEU A 208 6.53 13.52 4.92
C LEU A 208 6.73 12.18 5.65
N ALA A 209 5.81 11.23 5.43
CA ALA A 209 5.96 9.87 5.97
C ALA A 209 7.16 9.12 5.34
N LEU A 210 7.40 9.31 4.04
CA LEU A 210 8.59 8.79 3.34
C LEU A 210 9.87 9.36 3.94
N CYS A 211 9.93 10.67 4.24
CA CYS A 211 11.09 11.27 4.91
C CYS A 211 11.38 10.59 6.26
N GLY A 212 10.35 10.28 7.05
CA GLY A 212 10.49 9.53 8.30
C GLY A 212 11.04 8.11 8.09
N ILE A 213 10.58 7.42 7.05
CA ILE A 213 11.07 6.07 6.68
C ILE A 213 12.53 6.13 6.19
N LEU A 214 12.87 7.10 5.36
CA LEU A 214 14.24 7.30 4.90
C LEU A 214 15.18 7.58 6.07
N PHE A 215 14.79 8.43 7.02
CA PHE A 215 15.56 8.67 8.24
C PHE A 215 15.83 7.39 9.03
N HIS A 216 14.86 6.46 9.09
CA HIS A 216 15.05 5.16 9.72
C HIS A 216 16.12 4.32 9.01
N PHE A 217 16.12 4.28 7.66
CA PHE A 217 17.10 3.52 6.88
C PHE A 217 18.47 4.20 6.79
N PHE A 218 18.56 5.52 6.97
CA PHE A 218 19.85 6.21 7.11
C PHE A 218 20.50 5.99 8.47
N ASN A 219 19.75 5.56 9.48
CA ASN A 219 20.30 5.31 10.80
C ASN A 219 21.13 4.02 10.82
N PRO A 220 22.44 4.08 11.13
CA PRO A 220 23.32 2.90 11.15
C PRO A 220 22.97 1.90 12.25
N LYS A 221 22.11 2.26 13.20
CA LYS A 221 21.59 1.35 14.23
C LYS A 221 20.42 0.47 13.75
N SER A 222 19.90 0.73 12.54
CA SER A 222 18.89 -0.13 11.92
C SER A 222 19.53 -1.42 11.43
N PHE A 223 18.85 -2.55 11.59
CA PHE A 223 19.37 -3.86 11.16
C PHE A 223 19.61 -3.93 9.65
N ILE A 224 18.78 -3.25 8.88
CA ILE A 224 19.01 -2.97 7.45
C ILE A 224 19.05 -1.45 7.29
N HIS A 225 20.11 -0.95 6.67
CA HIS A 225 20.36 0.47 6.48
C HIS A 225 21.01 0.74 5.12
N PHE A 226 20.95 1.99 4.66
CA PHE A 226 21.61 2.38 3.42
C PHE A 226 23.14 2.21 3.57
N GLN A 227 23.75 1.49 2.62
CA GLN A 227 25.20 1.31 2.50
C GLN A 227 25.67 1.84 1.14
N ARG A 228 26.91 2.35 1.06
CA ARG A 228 27.49 2.78 -0.23
C ARG A 228 27.58 1.58 -1.18
N GLY A 229 27.11 1.74 -2.41
CA GLY A 229 27.19 0.70 -3.46
C GLY A 229 25.97 -0.23 -3.59
N ILE A 230 24.90 -0.02 -2.83
CA ILE A 230 23.68 -0.85 -2.92
C ILE A 230 22.80 -0.53 -4.13
N PHE A 231 23.02 0.60 -4.80
CA PHE A 231 22.25 1.04 -5.97
C PHE A 231 22.65 0.31 -7.27
N ASN A 232 23.25 -0.88 -7.16
CA ASN A 232 23.56 -1.71 -8.31
C ASN A 232 22.42 -2.69 -8.56
N MET A 233 21.77 -2.56 -9.73
CA MET A 233 20.60 -3.36 -10.06
C MET A 233 20.97 -4.84 -10.26
N LYS A 234 20.71 -5.67 -9.25
CA LYS A 234 21.04 -7.10 -9.28
C LYS A 234 19.90 -7.88 -9.94
N ARG A 235 20.05 -8.21 -11.22
CA ARG A 235 19.03 -8.91 -12.04
C ARG A 235 18.38 -10.12 -11.33
N LYS A 236 19.16 -10.95 -10.64
CA LYS A 236 18.65 -12.12 -9.90
C LYS A 236 17.70 -11.74 -8.75
N LEU A 237 18.03 -10.69 -8.00
CA LEU A 237 17.17 -10.19 -6.91
C LEU A 237 15.93 -9.50 -7.48
N VAL A 238 16.10 -8.68 -8.52
CA VAL A 238 14.99 -8.01 -9.22
C VAL A 238 13.97 -9.01 -9.75
N PHE A 239 14.44 -10.02 -10.48
CA PHE A 239 13.54 -11.05 -11.04
C PHE A 239 12.85 -11.84 -9.93
N GLY A 240 13.56 -12.18 -8.85
CA GLY A 240 12.96 -12.84 -7.69
C GLY A 240 11.86 -12.01 -7.02
N MET A 241 12.08 -10.70 -6.84
CA MET A 241 11.06 -9.79 -6.30
C MET A 241 9.85 -9.68 -7.21
N LEU A 242 10.06 -9.47 -8.51
CA LEU A 242 8.97 -9.36 -9.47
C LEU A 242 8.19 -10.67 -9.59
N ALA A 243 8.86 -11.83 -9.57
CA ALA A 243 8.18 -13.12 -9.62
C ALA A 243 7.27 -13.35 -8.41
N ILE A 244 7.74 -12.99 -7.20
CA ILE A 244 6.92 -13.08 -5.97
C ILE A 244 5.76 -12.08 -6.03
N GLY A 245 6.05 -10.83 -6.40
CA GLY A 245 5.06 -9.76 -6.45
C GLY A 245 4.05 -9.89 -7.58
N LEU A 246 4.33 -10.70 -8.60
CA LEU A 246 3.42 -10.94 -9.73
C LEU A 246 2.10 -11.56 -9.27
N SER A 247 2.14 -12.41 -8.24
CA SER A 247 0.92 -13.00 -7.67
C SER A 247 -0.01 -11.94 -7.04
N PRO A 248 0.44 -11.10 -6.09
CA PRO A 248 -0.35 -9.96 -5.59
C PRO A 248 -0.81 -8.99 -6.69
N PHE A 249 0.03 -8.74 -7.70
CA PHE A 249 -0.33 -7.90 -8.84
C PHE A 249 -1.52 -8.48 -9.60
N LEU A 250 -1.45 -9.75 -9.99
CA LEU A 250 -2.53 -10.45 -10.69
C LEU A 250 -3.79 -10.58 -9.82
N MET A 251 -3.64 -10.77 -8.51
CA MET A 251 -4.77 -10.77 -7.57
C MET A 251 -5.49 -9.42 -7.54
N ASN A 252 -4.76 -8.30 -7.49
CA ASN A 252 -5.36 -6.96 -7.56
C ASN A 252 -6.07 -6.71 -8.91
N LEU A 253 -5.45 -7.13 -10.03
CA LEU A 253 -6.09 -7.02 -11.34
C LEU A 253 -7.36 -7.87 -11.44
N CYS A 254 -7.32 -9.12 -10.97
CA CYS A 254 -8.48 -10.00 -10.94
C CYS A 254 -9.59 -9.43 -10.06
N SER A 255 -9.24 -8.88 -8.88
CA SER A 255 -10.20 -8.19 -8.01
C SER A 255 -10.88 -7.01 -8.72
N CYS A 256 -10.12 -6.20 -9.46
CA CYS A 256 -10.69 -5.12 -10.27
C CYS A 256 -11.67 -5.64 -11.34
N MET A 257 -11.30 -6.72 -12.04
CA MET A 257 -12.18 -7.34 -13.06
C MET A 257 -13.47 -7.89 -12.44
N VAL A 258 -13.38 -8.57 -11.29
CA VAL A 258 -14.55 -9.09 -10.58
C VAL A 258 -15.50 -7.96 -10.18
N VAL A 259 -14.97 -6.85 -9.66
CA VAL A 259 -15.78 -5.68 -9.29
C VAL A 259 -16.49 -5.09 -10.52
N ILE A 260 -15.81 -4.99 -11.67
CA ILE A 260 -16.42 -4.53 -12.93
C ILE A 260 -17.55 -5.47 -13.37
N LEU A 261 -17.34 -6.79 -13.31
CA LEU A 261 -18.35 -7.79 -13.67
C LEU A 261 -19.57 -7.72 -12.74
N ILE A 262 -19.36 -7.59 -11.43
CA ILE A 262 -20.44 -7.44 -10.45
C ILE A 262 -21.24 -6.16 -10.72
N ASN A 263 -20.57 -5.02 -10.91
CA ASN A 263 -21.23 -3.74 -11.18
C ASN A 263 -22.04 -3.78 -12.49
N ASN A 264 -21.48 -4.35 -13.56
CA ASN A 264 -22.20 -4.51 -14.83
C ASN A 264 -23.38 -5.49 -14.71
N GLY A 265 -23.21 -6.59 -13.97
CA GLY A 265 -24.26 -7.56 -13.71
C GLY A 265 -25.44 -6.95 -12.93
N LEU A 266 -25.14 -6.19 -11.87
CA LEU A 266 -26.13 -5.48 -11.06
C LEU A 266 -26.88 -4.41 -11.87
N LYS A 267 -26.18 -3.66 -12.72
CA LYS A 267 -26.79 -2.68 -13.62
C LYS A 267 -27.82 -3.30 -14.55
N ASN A 268 -27.53 -4.49 -15.09
CA ASN A 268 -28.42 -5.16 -16.04
C ASN A 268 -29.63 -5.86 -15.39
N HIS A 269 -29.52 -6.32 -14.13
CA HIS A 269 -30.55 -7.17 -13.50
C HIS A 269 -31.31 -6.52 -12.34
N GLY A 270 -30.73 -5.54 -11.65
CA GLY A 270 -31.30 -4.98 -10.42
C GLY A 270 -31.48 -3.46 -10.41
N GLY A 271 -31.06 -2.77 -11.47
CA GLY A 271 -31.11 -1.31 -11.56
C GLY A 271 -30.32 -0.60 -10.45
N ASP A 272 -30.51 0.71 -10.33
CA ASP A 272 -29.70 1.56 -9.43
C ASP A 272 -29.87 1.21 -7.94
N MET A 273 -31.03 0.68 -7.55
CA MET A 273 -31.30 0.25 -6.17
C MET A 273 -30.43 -0.94 -5.73
N ALA A 274 -30.22 -1.92 -6.60
CA ALA A 274 -29.36 -3.08 -6.29
C ALA A 274 -27.88 -2.69 -6.20
N ILE A 275 -27.44 -1.74 -7.03
CA ILE A 275 -26.09 -1.18 -6.97
C ILE A 275 -25.89 -0.43 -5.64
N GLY A 276 -26.86 0.38 -5.22
CA GLY A 276 -26.83 1.09 -3.93
C GLY A 276 -26.75 0.14 -2.72
N ALA A 277 -27.56 -0.93 -2.72
CA ALA A 277 -27.52 -1.96 -1.67
C ALA A 277 -26.17 -2.69 -1.63
N PHE A 278 -25.63 -3.08 -2.79
CA PHE A 278 -24.31 -3.69 -2.88
C PHE A 278 -23.21 -2.77 -2.33
N GLY A 279 -23.26 -1.47 -2.64
CA GLY A 279 -22.30 -0.49 -2.12
C GLY A 279 -22.25 -0.42 -0.59
N ILE A 280 -23.41 -0.48 0.07
CA ILE A 280 -23.50 -0.49 1.54
C ILE A 280 -22.93 -1.78 2.11
N VAL A 281 -23.37 -2.94 1.59
CA VAL A 281 -22.89 -4.26 2.04
C VAL A 281 -21.38 -4.38 1.84
N ASN A 282 -20.88 -3.98 0.68
CA ASN A 282 -19.46 -4.06 0.36
C ASN A 282 -18.62 -3.17 1.29
N ARG A 283 -19.09 -1.95 1.63
CA ARG A 283 -18.40 -1.09 2.62
C ARG A 283 -18.30 -1.73 3.99
N ILE A 284 -19.37 -2.36 4.47
CA ILE A 284 -19.36 -3.06 5.77
C ILE A 284 -18.42 -4.26 5.71
N SER A 285 -18.52 -5.08 4.66
CA SER A 285 -17.63 -6.24 4.42
C SER A 285 -16.15 -5.83 4.35
N PHE A 286 -15.85 -4.68 3.74
CA PHE A 286 -14.47 -4.21 3.58
C PHE A 286 -13.79 -3.93 4.92
N LEU A 287 -14.54 -3.51 5.94
CA LEU A 287 -14.02 -3.28 7.28
C LEU A 287 -13.50 -4.60 7.90
N PHE A 288 -14.24 -5.69 7.73
CA PHE A 288 -13.81 -7.03 8.16
C PHE A 288 -12.61 -7.53 7.33
N ILE A 289 -12.62 -7.30 6.02
CA ILE A 289 -11.51 -7.66 5.13
C ILE A 289 -10.21 -6.94 5.57
N MET A 290 -10.28 -5.67 6.00
CA MET A 290 -9.11 -4.93 6.48
C MET A 290 -8.46 -5.56 7.71
N ILE A 291 -9.26 -6.12 8.62
CA ILE A 291 -8.76 -6.85 9.79
C ILE A 291 -8.02 -8.12 9.34
N ILE A 292 -8.64 -8.90 8.43
CA ILE A 292 -8.04 -10.11 7.86
C ILE A 292 -6.75 -9.77 7.09
N MET A 293 -6.72 -8.67 6.34
CA MET A 293 -5.50 -8.20 5.66
C MET A 293 -4.42 -7.82 6.67
N GLY A 294 -4.77 -7.20 7.79
CA GLY A 294 -3.84 -6.91 8.89
C GLY A 294 -3.21 -8.19 9.47
N PHE A 295 -4.00 -9.24 9.69
CA PHE A 295 -3.48 -10.56 10.09
C PHE A 295 -2.53 -11.16 9.04
N ASN A 296 -2.91 -11.11 7.75
CA ASN A 296 -2.06 -11.61 6.66
C ASN A 296 -0.72 -10.86 6.55
N GLN A 297 -0.74 -9.53 6.64
CA GLN A 297 0.47 -8.71 6.65
C GLN A 297 1.34 -8.96 7.89
N GLY A 298 0.72 -9.24 9.03
CA GLY A 298 1.45 -9.61 10.24
C GLY A 298 2.06 -11.02 10.17
N MET A 299 1.38 -11.95 9.53
CA MET A 299 1.86 -13.32 9.29
C MET A 299 3.04 -13.35 8.31
N GLN A 300 3.00 -12.56 7.24
CA GLN A 300 3.91 -12.65 6.10
C GLN A 300 5.41 -12.59 6.49
N PRO A 301 5.92 -11.59 7.23
CA PRO A 301 7.33 -11.56 7.62
C PRO A 301 7.74 -12.76 8.47
N ASN A 302 6.86 -13.19 9.38
CA ASN A 302 7.11 -14.27 10.32
C ASN A 302 7.23 -15.62 9.59
N ALA A 303 6.26 -15.93 8.73
CA ALA A 303 6.24 -17.16 7.95
C ALA A 303 7.44 -17.21 6.98
N VAL A 304 7.72 -16.11 6.28
CA VAL A 304 8.77 -16.06 5.26
C VAL A 304 10.18 -16.09 5.87
N TYR A 305 10.39 -15.44 7.02
CA TYR A 305 11.65 -15.55 7.76
C TYR A 305 11.91 -16.99 8.22
N ASN A 306 10.91 -17.66 8.81
CA ASN A 306 11.04 -19.04 9.27
C ASN A 306 11.23 -20.02 8.11
N TYR A 307 10.61 -19.75 6.96
CA TYR A 307 10.87 -20.48 5.72
C TYR A 307 12.33 -20.30 5.26
N GLY A 308 12.85 -19.07 5.26
CA GLY A 308 14.25 -18.78 4.94
C GLY A 308 15.26 -19.42 5.92
N ALA A 309 14.85 -19.63 7.18
CA ALA A 309 15.64 -20.30 8.20
C ALA A 309 15.48 -21.84 8.20
N SER A 310 14.78 -22.41 7.20
CA SER A 310 14.47 -23.85 7.09
C SER A 310 13.66 -24.43 8.26
N GLN A 311 12.90 -23.60 8.99
CA GLN A 311 12.05 -24.00 10.12
C GLN A 311 10.60 -24.24 9.67
N LEU A 312 10.40 -25.23 8.78
CA LEU A 312 9.09 -25.47 8.14
C LEU A 312 7.97 -25.81 9.16
N ASP A 313 8.29 -26.52 10.25
CA ASP A 313 7.31 -26.82 11.30
C ASP A 313 6.71 -25.56 11.93
N ARG A 314 7.52 -24.51 12.08
CA ARG A 314 7.03 -23.21 12.59
C ARG A 314 6.21 -22.49 11.55
N VAL A 315 6.52 -22.62 10.26
CA VAL A 315 5.71 -22.03 9.18
C VAL A 315 4.28 -22.59 9.23
N VAL A 316 4.13 -23.91 9.36
CA VAL A 316 2.79 -24.55 9.46
C VAL A 316 2.06 -24.12 10.73
N LYS A 317 2.77 -24.01 11.86
CA LYS A 317 2.17 -23.51 13.11
C LYS A 317 1.74 -22.05 13.01
N ILE A 318 2.56 -21.18 12.40
CA ILE A 318 2.23 -19.77 12.14
C ILE A 318 0.96 -19.69 11.29
N LEU A 319 0.88 -20.48 10.21
CA LEU A 319 -0.30 -20.53 9.35
C LEU A 319 -1.55 -20.94 10.13
N ARG A 320 -1.49 -22.04 10.90
CA ARG A 320 -2.63 -22.52 11.71
C ARG A 320 -3.11 -21.47 12.72
N TYR A 321 -2.19 -20.88 13.48
CA TYR A 321 -2.54 -19.83 14.44
C TYR A 321 -3.12 -18.59 13.76
N THR A 322 -2.64 -18.23 12.56
CA THR A 322 -3.21 -17.11 11.80
C THR A 322 -4.65 -17.41 11.41
N ILE A 323 -4.93 -18.62 10.92
CA ILE A 323 -6.28 -19.05 10.53
C ILE A 323 -7.22 -19.14 11.75
N GLU A 324 -6.73 -19.58 12.91
CA GLU A 324 -7.54 -19.67 14.13
C GLU A 324 -7.86 -18.29 14.72
N CYS A 325 -7.04 -17.27 14.46
CA CYS A 325 -7.18 -15.92 15.02
C CYS A 325 -7.85 -14.91 14.06
N ALA A 326 -7.78 -15.13 12.75
CA ALA A 326 -8.30 -14.24 11.71
C ALA A 326 -9.79 -14.50 11.42
#